data_AF-A0A1T2CGB3-F1
#
_entry.id   AF-A0A1T2CGB3-F1
#
_cell.length_a   1.000
_cell.length_b   1.000
_cell.length_c   1.000
_cell.angle_alpha   90.00
_cell.angle_beta   90.00
_cell.angle_gamma   90.00
#
_symmetry.space_group_name_H-M   'P 1'
#
loop_
_entity.id
_entity.type
_entity.pdbx_description
1 polymer ?
#
loop_
_entity_poly.entity_id
_entity_poly.type
_entity_poly.pdbx_seq_one_letter_code
_entity_poly.pdbx_strand_id
1 'polypeptide(L)'
;MEQMRLGHNQRLQEITVNADINESLALLKHDSQPSGVKWVDGLRASVRPVITYAFFLLFTTVKVSALYVLVVDQGMEFVVALPQIWDPETQALFAAVMSFWFGQRALAKARGQ
;
A
#
# COMPACT_ATOMS: atom_id res chain seq x y z
N MET A 1 -8.87 7.26 44.15
CA MET A 1 -10.12 7.09 43.36
C MET A 1 -9.96 7.50 41.89
N GLU A 2 -8.96 8.29 41.50
CA GLU A 2 -8.74 8.67 40.09
C GLU A 2 -8.16 7.56 39.20
N GLN A 3 -7.26 6.71 39.71
CA GLN A 3 -6.70 5.59 38.92
C GLN A 3 -7.77 4.61 38.41
N MET A 4 -8.83 4.36 39.19
CA MET A 4 -9.95 3.50 38.75
C MET A 4 -10.76 4.16 37.63
N ARG A 5 -10.89 5.49 37.61
CA ARG A 5 -11.61 6.23 36.56
C ARG A 5 -10.82 6.28 35.25
N LEU A 6 -9.50 6.44 35.36
CA LEU A 6 -8.59 6.39 34.20
C LEU A 6 -8.62 5.02 33.52
N GLY A 7 -8.54 3.93 34.29
CA GLY A 7 -8.65 2.57 33.74
C GLY A 7 -10.06 2.22 33.21
N HIS A 8 -11.11 2.86 33.72
CA HIS A 8 -12.47 2.71 33.19
C HIS A 8 -12.64 3.43 31.85
N ASN A 9 -12.13 4.66 31.73
CA ASN A 9 -12.14 5.42 30.47
C ASN A 9 -11.31 4.72 29.38
N GLN A 10 -10.15 4.14 29.74
CA GLN A 10 -9.35 3.33 28.81
C GLN A 10 -10.13 2.12 28.30
N ARG A 11 -10.82 1.38 29.19
CA ARG A 11 -11.65 0.25 28.78
C ARG A 11 -12.83 0.65 27.91
N LEU A 12 -13.48 1.77 28.19
CA LEU A 12 -14.55 2.27 27.32
C LEU A 12 -14.02 2.63 25.93
N GLN A 13 -12.86 3.27 25.86
CA GLN A 13 -12.22 3.64 24.61
C GLN A 13 -11.76 2.40 23.81
N GLU A 14 -11.25 1.37 24.49
CA GLU A 14 -10.94 0.08 23.87
C GLU A 14 -12.20 -0.61 23.33
N ILE A 15 -13.32 -0.59 24.05
CA ILE A 15 -14.58 -1.20 23.63
C ILE A 15 -15.12 -0.50 22.37
N THR A 16 -15.09 0.84 22.34
CA THR A 16 -15.56 1.60 21.17
C THR A 16 -14.68 1.37 19.95
N VAL A 17 -13.35 1.35 20.12
CA VAL A 17 -12.42 1.06 19.02
C VAL A 17 -12.63 -0.36 18.48
N ASN A 18 -12.86 -1.33 19.36
CA ASN A 18 -13.16 -2.70 18.93
C ASN A 18 -14.52 -2.83 18.23
N ALA A 19 -15.53 -2.06 18.65
CA ALA A 19 -16.84 -2.04 17.99
C ALA A 19 -16.74 -1.50 16.56
N ASP A 20 -16.03 -0.38 16.33
CA ASP A 20 -15.83 0.20 15.00
C ASP A 20 -15.03 -0.73 14.08
N ILE A 21 -14.02 -1.41 14.63
CA ILE A 21 -13.27 -2.44 13.89
C ILE A 21 -14.19 -3.60 13.50
N ASN A 22 -15.03 -4.08 14.41
CA ASN A 22 -15.95 -5.18 14.13
C ASN A 22 -17.01 -4.81 13.09
N GLU A 23 -17.54 -3.59 13.13
CA GLU A 23 -18.47 -3.08 12.11
C GLU A 23 -17.78 -2.97 10.75
N SER A 24 -16.59 -2.37 10.70
CA SER A 24 -15.78 -2.28 9.48
C SER A 24 -15.45 -3.65 8.90
N LEU A 25 -15.14 -4.64 9.75
CA LEU A 25 -14.88 -6.02 9.36
C LEU A 25 -16.14 -6.73 8.86
N ALA A 26 -17.30 -6.47 9.47
CA ALA A 26 -18.57 -7.04 9.05
C ALA A 26 -18.99 -6.53 7.66
N LEU A 27 -18.82 -5.22 7.41
CA LEU A 27 -19.02 -4.62 6.09
C LEU A 27 -18.06 -5.23 5.06
N LEU A 28 -16.77 -5.36 5.41
CA LEU A 28 -15.78 -6.01 4.54
C LEU A 28 -16.15 -7.47 4.23
N LYS A 29 -16.66 -8.21 5.22
CA LYS A 29 -17.03 -9.63 5.09
C LYS A 29 -18.24 -9.82 4.17
N HIS A 30 -19.19 -8.89 4.18
CA HIS A 30 -20.33 -8.89 3.26
C HIS A 30 -19.88 -8.63 1.82
N ASP A 31 -18.98 -7.67 1.60
CA ASP A 31 -18.43 -7.37 0.27
C ASP A 31 -17.49 -8.49 -0.25
N SER A 32 -16.89 -9.27 0.65
CA SER A 32 -15.95 -10.34 0.32
C SER A 32 -16.62 -11.67 -0.01
N GLN A 33 -17.96 -11.73 -0.06
CA GLN A 33 -18.68 -12.97 -0.33
C GLN A 33 -18.35 -13.46 -1.76
N PRO A 34 -17.83 -14.68 -1.93
CA PRO A 34 -17.41 -15.19 -3.24
C PRO A 34 -18.63 -15.29 -4.17
N SER A 35 -18.44 -14.87 -5.42
CA SER A 35 -19.52 -14.75 -6.42
C SER A 35 -20.08 -16.11 -6.87
N GLY A 36 -19.49 -17.21 -6.40
CA GLY A 36 -19.81 -18.59 -6.80
C GLY A 36 -19.10 -19.01 -8.08
N VAL A 37 -18.41 -18.10 -8.77
CA VAL A 37 -17.77 -18.33 -10.06
C VAL A 37 -16.25 -18.19 -9.93
N LYS A 38 -15.55 -19.33 -9.90
CA LYS A 38 -14.09 -19.41 -9.62
C LYS A 38 -13.22 -18.52 -10.51
N TRP A 39 -13.58 -18.30 -11.78
CA TRP A 39 -12.80 -17.44 -12.67
C TRP A 39 -12.99 -15.94 -12.38
N VAL A 40 -14.19 -15.53 -11.97
CA VAL A 40 -14.51 -14.14 -11.59
C VAL A 40 -13.80 -13.79 -10.29
N ASP A 41 -13.84 -14.69 -9.31
CA ASP A 41 -13.16 -14.51 -8.03
C ASP A 41 -11.63 -14.46 -8.21
N GLY A 42 -11.06 -15.27 -9.13
CA GLY A 42 -9.65 -15.21 -9.51
C GLY A 42 -9.26 -13.90 -10.20
N LEU A 43 -10.09 -13.41 -11.12
CA LEU A 43 -9.86 -12.13 -11.79
C LEU A 43 -9.93 -10.97 -10.79
N ARG A 44 -10.94 -10.95 -9.92
CA ARG A 44 -11.10 -9.95 -8.85
C ARG A 44 -9.92 -9.97 -7.87
N ALA A 45 -9.44 -11.16 -7.49
CA ALA A 45 -8.25 -11.30 -6.66
C ALA A 45 -6.98 -10.77 -7.35
N SER A 46 -6.89 -10.87 -8.68
CA SER A 46 -5.74 -10.40 -9.46
C SER A 46 -5.73 -8.88 -9.71
N VAL A 47 -6.88 -8.19 -9.67
CA VAL A 47 -6.94 -6.73 -9.93
C VAL A 47 -6.01 -5.96 -8.99
N ARG A 48 -5.96 -6.34 -7.71
CA ARG A 48 -5.12 -5.69 -6.69
C ARG A 48 -3.62 -5.74 -7.04
N PRO A 49 -3.00 -6.91 -7.28
CA PRO A 49 -1.59 -6.97 -7.68
C PRO A 49 -1.33 -6.42 -9.09
N VAL A 50 -2.25 -6.60 -10.04
CA VAL A 50 -2.10 -6.11 -11.42
C VAL A 50 -1.96 -4.58 -11.44
N ILE A 51 -2.81 -3.87 -10.71
CA ILE A 51 -2.75 -2.40 -10.62
C ILE A 51 -1.39 -1.97 -10.04
N THR A 52 -0.91 -2.62 -8.98
CA THR A 52 0.40 -2.26 -8.40
C THR A 52 1.54 -2.48 -9.37
N TYR A 53 1.57 -3.61 -10.07
CA TYR A 53 2.62 -3.87 -11.08
C TYR A 53 2.53 -2.91 -12.26
N ALA A 54 1.32 -2.54 -12.71
CA ALA A 54 1.13 -1.59 -13.80
C ALA A 54 1.65 -0.19 -13.42
N PHE A 55 1.30 0.31 -12.23
CA PHE A 55 1.82 1.59 -11.74
C PHE A 55 3.32 1.56 -11.51
N PHE A 56 3.86 0.47 -10.97
CA PHE A 56 5.30 0.32 -10.78
C PHE A 56 6.05 0.29 -12.12
N LEU A 57 5.54 -0.47 -13.11
CA LEU A 57 6.11 -0.53 -14.45
C LEU A 57 6.08 0.84 -15.13
N LEU A 58 4.95 1.55 -15.04
CA LEU A 58 4.83 2.91 -15.55
C LEU A 58 5.84 3.85 -14.88
N PHE A 59 5.95 3.80 -13.54
CA PHE A 59 6.90 4.59 -12.77
C PHE A 59 8.35 4.32 -13.20
N THR A 60 8.75 3.05 -13.27
CA THR A 60 10.08 2.65 -13.73
C THR A 60 10.33 3.11 -15.16
N THR A 61 9.37 2.94 -16.06
CA THR A 61 9.49 3.36 -17.46
C THR A 61 9.71 4.86 -17.56
N VAL A 62 8.92 5.67 -16.85
CA VAL A 62 9.07 7.14 -16.82
C VAL A 62 10.45 7.54 -16.29
N LYS A 63 10.92 6.91 -15.21
CA LYS A 63 12.24 7.21 -14.62
C LYS A 63 13.40 6.79 -15.52
N VAL A 64 13.29 5.66 -16.21
CA VAL A 64 14.27 5.22 -17.21
C VAL A 64 14.29 6.16 -18.41
N SER A 65 13.13 6.59 -18.91
CA SER A 65 13.04 7.58 -19.98
C SER A 65 13.65 8.92 -19.58
N ALA A 66 13.39 9.38 -18.35
CA ALA A 66 14.02 10.60 -17.83
C ALA A 66 15.55 10.46 -17.78
N LEU A 67 16.06 9.32 -17.29
CA LEU A 67 17.51 9.05 -17.24
C LEU A 67 18.12 9.00 -18.64
N TYR A 68 17.42 8.39 -19.59
CA TYR A 68 17.84 8.36 -20.99
C TYR A 68 17.98 9.78 -21.55
N VAL A 69 17.01 10.67 -21.33
CA VAL A 69 17.08 12.06 -21.80
C VAL A 69 18.27 12.79 -21.15
N LEU A 70 18.51 12.65 -19.85
CA LEU A 70 19.64 13.32 -19.20
C LEU A 70 20.99 12.81 -19.71
N VAL A 71 21.15 11.49 -19.90
CA VAL A 71 22.44 10.91 -20.27
C VAL A 71 22.71 11.02 -21.77
N VAL A 72 21.71 10.73 -22.60
CA VAL A 72 21.87 10.64 -24.06
C VAL A 72 21.63 11.99 -24.72
N ASP A 73 20.54 12.68 -24.39
CA ASP A 73 20.17 13.91 -25.10
C ASP A 73 20.88 15.14 -24.50
N GLN A 74 21.08 15.17 -23.18
CA GLN A 74 21.75 16.27 -22.49
C GLN A 74 23.25 16.02 -22.24
N GLY A 75 23.74 14.81 -22.55
CA GLY A 75 25.16 14.46 -22.41
C GLY A 75 25.67 14.42 -20.97
N MET A 76 24.77 14.27 -19.97
CA MET A 76 25.16 14.21 -18.57
C MET A 76 25.81 12.86 -18.25
N GLU A 77 26.91 12.89 -17.48
CA GLU A 77 27.51 11.67 -16.94
C GLU A 77 26.49 10.90 -16.09
N PHE A 78 26.42 9.58 -16.28
CA PHE A 78 25.48 8.70 -15.57
C PHE A 78 25.59 8.85 -14.03
N VAL A 79 26.81 9.02 -13.53
CA VAL A 79 27.09 9.17 -12.09
C VAL A 79 26.49 10.47 -11.53
N VAL A 80 26.30 11.49 -12.37
CA VAL A 80 25.69 12.77 -11.98
C VAL A 80 24.17 12.76 -12.20
N ALA A 81 23.70 12.13 -13.27
CA ALA A 81 22.27 12.07 -13.60
C ALA A 81 21.47 11.18 -12.62
N LEU A 82 22.05 10.09 -12.14
CA LEU A 82 21.34 9.12 -11.29
C LEU A 82 20.87 9.72 -9.95
N PRO A 83 21.71 10.42 -9.15
CA PRO A 83 21.26 11.08 -7.92
C PRO A 83 20.23 12.19 -8.17
N GLN A 84 20.28 12.85 -9.33
CA GLN A 84 19.33 13.92 -9.68
C GLN A 84 17.92 13.38 -9.95
N ILE A 85 17.81 12.18 -10.50
CA ILE A 85 16.53 11.52 -10.80
C ILE A 85 16.01 10.70 -9.60
N TRP A 86 16.94 10.23 -8.75
CA TRP A 86 16.66 9.50 -7.52
C TRP A 86 16.66 10.44 -6.29
N ASP A 87 15.95 11.55 -6.43
CA ASP A 87 15.79 12.57 -5.41
C ASP A 87 14.94 12.11 -4.21
N PRO A 88 14.95 12.84 -3.08
CA PRO A 88 14.20 12.46 -1.87
C PRO A 88 12.68 12.34 -2.06
N GLU A 89 12.08 13.15 -2.94
CA GLU A 89 10.65 13.08 -3.23
C GLU A 89 10.32 11.77 -3.95
N THR A 90 11.14 11.42 -4.95
CA THR A 90 11.05 10.13 -5.66
C THR A 90 11.23 8.94 -4.70
N GLN A 91 12.19 9.03 -3.78
CA GLN A 91 12.41 8.00 -2.77
C GLN A 91 11.21 7.87 -1.82
N ALA A 92 10.60 8.99 -1.41
CA ALA A 92 9.41 8.98 -0.57
C ALA A 92 8.20 8.37 -1.28
N LEU A 93 7.98 8.73 -2.56
CA LEU A 93 6.93 8.12 -3.39
C LEU A 93 7.15 6.61 -3.56
N PHE A 94 8.38 6.20 -3.84
CA PHE A 94 8.73 4.78 -3.94
C PHE A 94 8.47 4.05 -2.61
N ALA A 95 8.92 4.61 -1.49
CA ALA A 95 8.70 4.05 -0.17
C ALA A 95 7.20 3.94 0.17
N ALA A 96 6.38 4.92 -0.22
CA ALA A 96 4.93 4.89 -0.05
C ALA A 96 4.28 3.74 -0.85
N VAL A 97 4.67 3.57 -2.11
CA VAL A 97 4.19 2.47 -2.96
C VAL A 97 4.60 1.10 -2.40
N MET A 98 5.86 0.95 -1.99
CA MET A 98 6.36 -0.30 -1.40
C MET A 98 5.66 -0.61 -0.07
N SER A 99 5.43 0.41 0.76
CA SER A 99 4.70 0.28 2.03
C SER A 99 3.24 -0.10 1.79
N PHE A 100 2.61 0.42 0.74
CA PHE A 100 1.25 0.01 0.36
C PHE A 100 1.23 -1.46 -0.10
N TRP A 101 2.15 -1.88 -0.98
CA TRP A 101 2.19 -3.24 -1.51
C TRP A 101 2.50 -4.28 -0.43
N PHE A 102 3.57 -4.07 0.33
CA PHE A 102 3.97 -4.97 1.41
C PHE A 102 3.10 -4.84 2.65
N GLY A 103 2.62 -3.64 2.97
CA GLY A 103 1.74 -3.41 4.12
C GLY A 103 0.43 -4.16 3.98
N GLN A 104 -0.20 -4.16 2.80
CA GLN A 104 -1.40 -4.95 2.55
C GLN A 104 -1.15 -6.46 2.68
N ARG A 105 0.00 -6.96 2.22
CA ARG A 105 0.37 -8.39 2.33
C ARG A 105 0.77 -8.79 3.76
N ALA A 106 1.47 -7.93 4.48
CA ALA A 106 1.84 -8.14 5.87
C ALA A 106 0.61 -8.14 6.78
N LEU A 107 -0.33 -7.22 6.55
CA LEU A 107 -1.62 -7.18 7.25
C LEU A 107 -2.48 -8.42 6.93
N ALA A 108 -2.48 -8.92 5.69
CA ALA A 108 -3.18 -10.16 5.35
C ALA A 108 -2.62 -11.37 6.13
N LYS A 109 -1.29 -11.52 6.17
CA LYS A 109 -0.61 -12.60 6.91
C LYS A 109 -0.83 -12.48 8.43
N ALA A 110 -0.79 -11.26 8.97
CA ALA A 110 -1.06 -11.01 10.40
C ALA A 110 -2.50 -11.35 10.79
N ARG A 111 -3.44 -11.29 9.84
CA ARG A 111 -4.85 -11.66 10.03
C ARG A 111 -5.13 -13.15 9.85
N GLY A 112 -4.10 -13.98 9.64
CA GLY A 112 -4.23 -15.44 9.56
C GLY A 112 -4.89 -15.95 8.27
N GLN A 113 -4.86 -15.16 7.19
CA GLN A 113 -5.22 -15.58 5.83
C GLN A 113 -3.97 -15.90 5.00
#